data_AF-A0A367ZJ69-F1
#
_entry.id   AF-A0A367ZJ69-F1
#
_cell.length_a   1.000
_cell.length_b   1.000
_cell.length_c   1.000
_cell.angle_alpha   90.00
_cell.angle_beta   90.00
_cell.angle_gamma   90.00
#
_symmetry.space_group_name_H-M   'P 1'
#
loop_
_entity.id
_entity.type
_entity.pdbx_description
1 polymer ?
#
loop_
_entity_poly.entity_id
_entity_poly.type
_entity_poly.pdbx_seq_one_letter_code
_entity_poly.pdbx_strand_id
1 'polypeptide(L)'
;MLELLLAFALLLFSFVVLITAFQGAGRETPFTNEHFTAMFLAQKVMEDITQRVAENPHFFTELIRDATGERVPVVDGRSKYFRLLENTRNFNLLLPEEDEPIVRGDLYEQLKPFQVQVATKWQPDPLTGEMRRNLVLVEVTLSWVSKEGFAREYRLAQFIHGTCLDEFAEEPRVVISPAARQRLDEQAVVALANLLASDVPELAGARPGQFTVADLVRHSPGASPEALLEVGRMIALIDGTLARDDRITAGMIPLEQERDALRAYLEKSAKNAADREACLRFIDLQRQIGGIYEEKGVAHVSALLVLIRSLPALAAIFRDPSVLGSRVSLYTPYLLAILNGSEELANLAVLSFSSAEKCYISMVSPPVISVLPRRKEPAYLRKAIDIQKVGILMQQKDGEAKDLLKDFTRNLDLFWKKYRGQHPNFTAFLETEQRLAASLSTLRSAYAGIWKAFRAIDRISDEATRIRRSVPARYLGR
;
A
#
# COMPACT_ATOMS: atom_id res chain seq x y z
N MET A 1 34.15 -44.91 -47.70
CA MET A 1 34.85 -45.63 -46.60
C MET A 1 35.61 -44.65 -45.71
N LEU A 2 36.53 -43.85 -46.26
CA LEU A 2 37.30 -42.86 -45.48
C LEU A 2 36.42 -41.78 -44.82
N GLU A 3 35.44 -41.24 -45.54
CA GLU A 3 34.51 -40.22 -45.01
C GLU A 3 33.63 -40.76 -43.88
N LEU A 4 33.27 -42.05 -43.95
CA LEU A 4 32.44 -42.71 -42.94
C LEU A 4 33.25 -42.98 -41.66
N LEU A 5 34.53 -43.32 -41.79
CA LEU A 5 35.48 -43.41 -40.68
C LEU A 5 35.77 -42.04 -40.06
N LEU A 6 35.89 -40.99 -40.87
CA LEU A 6 36.12 -39.63 -40.39
C LEU A 6 34.90 -39.09 -39.62
N ALA A 7 33.69 -39.35 -40.14
CA ALA A 7 32.44 -39.02 -39.46
C ALA A 7 32.32 -39.76 -38.13
N PHE A 8 32.66 -41.06 -38.08
CA PHE A 8 32.62 -41.84 -36.84
C PHE A 8 33.65 -41.37 -35.81
N ALA A 9 34.86 -40.99 -36.24
CA ALA A 9 35.90 -40.48 -35.36
C ALA A 9 35.53 -39.12 -34.75
N LEU A 10 34.94 -38.23 -35.55
CA LEU A 10 34.43 -36.94 -35.04
C LEU A 10 33.26 -37.12 -34.06
N LEU A 11 32.41 -38.12 -34.31
CA LEU A 11 31.26 -38.44 -33.44
C LEU A 11 31.73 -39.08 -32.12
N LEU A 12 32.75 -39.93 -32.15
CA LEU A 12 33.36 -40.48 -30.93
C LEU A 12 34.08 -39.38 -30.12
N PHE A 13 34.79 -38.47 -30.80
CA PHE A 13 35.49 -37.37 -30.14
C PHE A 13 34.49 -36.41 -29.46
N SER A 14 33.39 -36.08 -30.12
CA SER A 14 32.35 -35.24 -29.51
C SER A 14 31.64 -35.94 -28.35
N PHE A 15 31.41 -37.25 -28.41
CA PHE A 15 30.90 -38.02 -27.27
C PHE A 15 31.87 -38.05 -26.09
N VAL A 16 33.17 -38.20 -26.33
CA VAL A 16 34.18 -38.17 -25.26
C VAL A 16 34.21 -36.80 -24.58
N VAL A 17 34.21 -35.71 -25.36
CA VAL A 17 34.14 -34.34 -24.83
C VAL A 17 32.86 -34.13 -24.02
N LEU A 18 31.72 -34.60 -24.52
CA LEU A 18 30.43 -34.52 -23.83
C LEU A 18 30.46 -35.31 -22.51
N ILE A 19 30.98 -36.54 -22.50
CA ILE A 19 31.10 -37.38 -21.31
C ILE A 19 32.05 -36.74 -20.30
N THR A 20 33.19 -36.17 -20.72
CA THR A 20 34.09 -35.43 -19.81
C THR A 20 33.46 -34.15 -19.28
N ALA A 21 32.64 -33.45 -20.06
CA ALA A 21 31.89 -32.28 -19.61
C ALA A 21 30.79 -32.64 -18.60
N PHE A 22 30.09 -33.76 -18.82
CA PHE A 22 29.09 -34.29 -17.88
C PHE A 22 29.72 -34.92 -16.63
N GLN A 23 30.92 -35.50 -16.72
CA GLN A 23 31.69 -35.93 -15.55
C GLN A 23 32.27 -34.73 -14.76
N GLY A 24 32.58 -33.62 -15.44
CA GLY A 24 32.96 -32.35 -14.81
C GLY A 24 31.78 -31.62 -14.14
N ALA A 25 30.57 -31.75 -14.70
CA ALA A 25 29.32 -31.26 -14.12
C ALA A 25 28.73 -32.20 -13.05
N GLY A 26 29.16 -33.47 -13.03
CA GLY A 26 28.77 -34.51 -12.08
C GLY A 26 29.48 -34.48 -10.73
N ARG A 27 30.05 -33.34 -10.32
CA ARG A 27 30.20 -33.03 -8.90
C ARG A 27 28.87 -32.50 -8.37
N GLU A 28 27.82 -33.29 -8.51
CA GLU A 28 26.71 -33.19 -7.58
C GLU A 28 27.32 -33.49 -6.21
N THR A 29 27.60 -32.45 -5.42
CA THR A 29 27.83 -32.63 -3.99
C THR A 29 26.64 -33.45 -3.51
N PRO A 30 26.82 -34.69 -3.02
CA PRO A 30 25.71 -35.44 -2.47
C PRO A 30 25.08 -34.52 -1.43
N PHE A 31 23.82 -34.16 -1.61
CA PHE A 31 23.10 -33.30 -0.68
C PHE A 31 23.12 -34.01 0.68
N THR A 32 24.03 -33.57 1.54
CA THR A 32 24.18 -34.15 2.88
C THR A 32 22.98 -33.73 3.73
N ASN A 33 22.67 -34.50 4.77
CA ASN A 33 21.64 -34.10 5.75
C ASN A 33 21.90 -32.69 6.32
N GLU A 34 23.16 -32.26 6.38
CA GLU A 34 23.55 -30.90 6.77
C GLU A 34 23.11 -29.85 5.75
N HIS A 35 23.20 -30.15 4.45
CA HIS A 35 22.72 -29.25 3.40
C HIS A 35 21.20 -29.07 3.46
N PHE A 36 20.44 -30.16 3.63
CA PHE A 36 18.99 -30.06 3.85
C PHE A 36 18.65 -29.26 5.11
N THR A 37 19.42 -29.47 6.19
CA THR A 37 19.28 -28.69 7.42
C THR A 37 19.53 -27.20 7.15
N ALA A 38 20.57 -26.84 6.39
CA ALA A 38 20.84 -25.46 5.97
C ALA A 38 19.67 -24.86 5.18
N MET A 39 19.09 -25.62 4.24
CA MET A 39 17.92 -25.19 3.47
C MET A 39 16.72 -24.91 4.36
N PHE A 40 16.37 -25.83 5.27
CA PHE A 40 15.25 -25.65 6.19
C PHE A 40 15.42 -24.45 7.11
N LEU A 41 16.62 -24.26 7.68
CA LEU A 41 16.92 -23.11 8.53
C LEU A 41 16.80 -21.79 7.75
N ALA A 42 17.33 -21.74 6.53
CA ALA A 42 17.24 -20.56 5.68
C ALA A 42 15.80 -20.22 5.32
N GLN A 43 15.01 -21.23 4.93
CA GLN A 43 13.60 -21.07 4.61
C GLN A 43 12.80 -20.58 5.81
N LYS A 44 13.00 -21.18 6.99
CA LYS A 44 12.34 -20.74 8.24
C LYS A 44 12.61 -19.27 8.53
N VAL A 45 13.88 -18.84 8.48
CA VAL A 45 14.25 -17.43 8.71
C VAL A 45 13.55 -16.52 7.69
N MET A 46 13.48 -16.94 6.43
CA MET A 46 12.84 -16.14 5.38
C MET A 46 11.32 -16.04 5.58
N GLU A 47 10.67 -17.14 5.94
CA GLU A 47 9.23 -17.20 6.27
C GLU A 47 8.91 -16.33 7.49
N ASP A 48 9.71 -16.40 8.55
CA ASP A 48 9.59 -15.57 9.75
C ASP A 48 9.70 -14.07 9.40
N ILE A 49 10.70 -13.69 8.59
CA ILE A 49 10.87 -12.30 8.15
C ILE A 49 9.65 -11.85 7.34
N THR A 50 9.21 -12.68 6.38
CA THR A 50 8.06 -12.38 5.52
C THR A 50 6.79 -12.19 6.35
N GLN A 51 6.53 -13.09 7.30
CA GLN A 51 5.38 -13.02 8.19
C GLN A 51 5.47 -11.79 9.10
N ARG A 52 6.62 -11.50 9.70
CA ARG A 52 6.80 -10.33 10.58
C ARG A 52 6.62 -9.02 9.84
N VAL A 53 7.11 -8.89 8.61
CA VAL A 53 6.85 -7.70 7.77
C VAL A 53 5.37 -7.58 7.44
N ALA A 54 4.71 -8.71 7.16
CA ALA A 54 3.27 -8.74 6.88
C ALA A 54 2.43 -8.36 8.10
N GLU A 55 2.84 -8.73 9.32
CA GLU A 55 2.10 -8.46 10.57
C GLU A 55 2.45 -7.09 11.17
N ASN A 56 3.73 -6.72 11.18
CA ASN A 56 4.26 -5.46 11.71
C ASN A 56 5.04 -4.70 10.61
N PRO A 57 4.49 -3.64 10.00
CA PRO A 57 5.18 -2.89 8.97
C PRO A 57 6.41 -2.15 9.51
N HIS A 58 6.44 -1.80 10.81
CA HIS A 58 7.61 -1.17 11.43
C HIS A 58 8.82 -2.11 11.46
N PHE A 59 8.57 -3.43 11.47
CA PHE A 59 9.63 -4.43 11.37
C PHE A 59 10.40 -4.32 10.05
N PHE A 60 9.81 -3.78 8.97
CA PHE A 60 10.55 -3.56 7.73
C PHE A 60 11.73 -2.60 7.93
N THR A 61 11.51 -1.52 8.69
CA THR A 61 12.56 -0.54 9.00
C THR A 61 13.60 -1.15 9.95
N GLU A 62 13.17 -1.92 10.95
CA GLU A 62 14.07 -2.65 11.86
C GLU A 62 14.89 -3.71 11.13
N LEU A 63 14.28 -4.45 10.20
CA LEU A 63 14.94 -5.45 9.38
C LEU A 63 16.10 -4.83 8.59
N ILE A 64 15.86 -3.68 7.95
CA ILE A 64 16.90 -2.96 7.20
C ILE A 64 18.05 -2.54 8.10
N ARG A 65 17.74 -1.99 9.28
CA ARG A 65 18.76 -1.55 10.25
C ARG A 65 19.56 -2.71 10.83
N ASP A 66 18.87 -3.81 11.17
CA ASP A 66 19.43 -4.90 11.96
C ASP A 66 19.97 -6.04 11.08
N ALA A 67 19.76 -6.03 9.77
CA ALA A 67 20.36 -6.97 8.81
C ALA A 67 21.77 -6.50 8.40
N THR A 68 22.65 -6.45 9.41
CA THR A 68 24.03 -5.95 9.32
C THR A 68 24.96 -6.84 8.50
N GLY A 69 24.51 -8.05 8.12
CA GLY A 69 25.35 -9.06 7.51
C GLY A 69 26.32 -9.73 8.48
N GLU A 70 26.11 -9.62 9.80
CA GLU A 70 26.91 -10.35 10.78
C GLU A 70 26.54 -11.85 10.82
N ARG A 71 27.54 -12.72 10.95
CA ARG A 71 27.35 -14.16 11.17
C ARG A 71 27.17 -14.45 12.64
N VAL A 72 26.02 -15.01 13.00
CA VAL A 72 25.68 -15.35 14.38
C VAL A 72 25.35 -16.84 14.50
N PRO A 73 25.73 -17.52 15.59
CA PRO A 73 25.36 -18.92 15.82
C PRO A 73 23.84 -19.13 15.82
N VAL A 74 23.40 -20.27 15.28
CA VAL A 74 21.99 -20.70 15.34
C VAL A 74 21.58 -21.11 16.77
N VAL A 75 22.54 -21.59 17.56
CA VAL A 75 22.33 -22.04 18.95
C VAL A 75 22.62 -20.93 19.97
N ASP A 76 22.38 -21.22 21.26
CA ASP A 76 22.64 -20.34 22.40
C ASP A 76 21.82 -19.02 22.41
N GLY A 77 20.79 -18.92 21.56
CA GLY A 77 19.92 -17.75 21.47
C GLY A 77 20.61 -16.46 21.02
N ARG A 78 21.82 -16.55 20.44
CA ARG A 78 22.59 -15.39 19.97
C ARG A 78 21.98 -14.74 18.73
N SER A 79 21.36 -15.54 17.87
CA SER A 79 20.63 -15.04 16.71
C SER A 79 19.22 -14.60 17.10
N LYS A 80 18.84 -13.37 16.72
CA LYS A 80 17.47 -12.85 16.91
C LYS A 80 16.38 -13.69 16.22
N TYR A 81 16.75 -14.52 15.24
CA TYR A 81 15.85 -15.42 14.50
C TYR A 81 15.72 -16.81 15.14
N PHE A 82 16.64 -17.16 16.05
CA PHE A 82 16.68 -18.43 16.77
C PHE A 82 16.72 -18.24 18.30
N ARG A 83 16.34 -17.03 18.78
CA ARG A 83 16.28 -16.70 20.21
C ARG A 83 15.23 -17.52 20.96
N LEU A 84 14.21 -17.98 20.25
CA LEU A 84 13.10 -18.78 20.72
C LEU A 84 12.90 -19.92 19.70
N LEU A 85 12.56 -21.12 20.15
CA LEU A 85 12.35 -22.25 19.24
C LEU A 85 11.05 -22.98 19.50
N GLU A 86 10.26 -23.13 18.43
CA GLU A 86 9.13 -24.04 18.33
C GLU A 86 9.57 -25.50 18.53
N ASN A 87 9.23 -26.09 19.68
CA ASN A 87 9.09 -27.53 19.80
C ASN A 87 7.60 -27.90 19.93
N THR A 88 6.75 -27.35 19.04
CA THR A 88 5.30 -27.50 19.15
C THR A 88 4.62 -27.75 17.79
N ARG A 89 3.37 -28.22 17.83
CA ARG A 89 2.55 -28.68 16.68
C ARG A 89 2.21 -27.60 15.64
N ASN A 90 2.59 -26.33 15.82
CA ASN A 90 2.21 -25.20 14.97
C ASN A 90 3.42 -24.33 14.64
N PHE A 91 3.88 -24.37 13.39
CA PHE A 91 5.11 -23.76 12.87
C PHE A 91 5.02 -22.26 12.51
N ASN A 92 4.14 -21.52 13.16
CA ASN A 92 3.72 -20.20 12.70
C ASN A 92 3.73 -19.13 13.79
N LEU A 93 4.26 -19.41 14.99
CA LEU A 93 4.36 -18.43 16.07
C LEU A 93 5.40 -18.83 17.13
N LEU A 94 6.40 -17.96 17.36
CA LEU A 94 7.31 -18.05 18.50
C LEU A 94 6.66 -17.40 19.73
N LEU A 95 6.50 -18.15 20.82
CA LEU A 95 5.95 -17.69 22.09
C LEU A 95 7.09 -17.51 23.12
N PRO A 96 7.51 -16.26 23.44
CA PRO A 96 8.68 -15.97 24.26
C PRO A 96 8.71 -16.55 25.68
N GLU A 97 7.59 -17.07 26.17
CA GLU A 97 7.43 -17.68 27.50
C GLU A 97 7.16 -19.21 27.44
N GLU A 98 6.92 -19.76 26.24
CA GLU A 98 6.71 -21.20 26.03
C GLU A 98 7.92 -21.85 25.32
N ASP A 99 8.62 -21.09 24.48
CA ASP A 99 9.70 -21.57 23.63
C ASP A 99 11.07 -21.18 24.20
N GLU A 100 11.93 -22.16 24.44
CA GLU A 100 13.29 -21.94 24.94
C GLU A 100 14.34 -21.95 23.80
N PRO A 101 15.46 -21.20 23.94
CA PRO A 101 16.57 -21.27 22.99
C PRO A 101 17.23 -22.67 22.98
N ILE A 102 17.86 -23.04 21.86
CA ILE A 102 18.65 -24.28 21.79
C ILE A 102 19.90 -24.14 22.64
N VAL A 103 19.87 -24.73 23.83
CA VAL A 103 21.00 -24.68 24.76
C VAL A 103 21.68 -26.03 24.95
N ARG A 104 20.95 -27.16 24.83
CA ARG A 104 21.45 -28.54 25.04
C ARG A 104 20.59 -29.58 24.29
N GLY A 105 21.11 -30.79 24.09
CA GLY A 105 20.38 -31.94 23.50
C GLY A 105 20.80 -32.30 22.07
N ASP A 106 20.15 -33.30 21.48
CA ASP A 106 20.55 -33.83 20.15
C ASP A 106 20.41 -32.77 19.03
N LEU A 107 19.36 -31.96 19.08
CA LEU A 107 19.17 -30.84 18.15
C LEU A 107 20.24 -29.76 18.32
N TYR A 108 20.73 -29.55 19.55
CA TYR A 108 21.84 -28.62 19.80
C TYR A 108 23.10 -29.09 19.08
N GLU A 109 23.50 -30.35 19.27
CA GLU A 109 24.71 -30.87 18.64
C GLU A 109 24.59 -30.90 17.10
N GLN A 110 23.37 -31.11 16.57
CA GLN A 110 23.12 -31.00 15.13
C GLN A 110 23.25 -29.57 14.60
N LEU A 111 22.77 -28.57 15.33
CA LEU A 111 22.67 -27.18 14.85
C LEU A 111 23.84 -26.29 15.24
N LYS A 112 24.63 -26.68 16.24
CA LYS A 112 25.82 -25.99 16.73
C LYS A 112 26.85 -25.61 15.63
N PRO A 113 27.08 -26.43 14.58
CA PRO A 113 27.99 -26.05 13.50
C PRO A 113 27.49 -24.90 12.62
N PHE A 114 26.20 -24.58 12.67
CA PHE A 114 25.57 -23.61 11.77
C PHE A 114 25.62 -22.19 12.33
N GLN A 115 25.93 -21.26 11.42
CA GLN A 115 25.84 -19.82 11.63
C GLN A 115 24.92 -19.23 10.58
N VAL A 116 24.05 -18.32 11.00
CA VAL A 116 23.14 -17.57 10.12
C VAL A 116 23.64 -16.14 9.96
N GLN A 117 23.49 -15.63 8.75
CA GLN A 117 23.76 -14.25 8.37
C GLN A 117 22.56 -13.76 7.58
N VAL A 118 22.04 -12.58 7.93
CA VAL A 118 20.96 -11.91 7.18
C VAL A 118 21.44 -10.54 6.74
N ALA A 119 21.34 -10.29 5.44
CA ALA A 119 21.69 -9.03 4.81
C ALA A 119 20.50 -8.49 4.01
N THR A 120 20.40 -7.17 3.90
CA THR A 120 19.41 -6.51 3.04
C THR A 120 20.12 -5.66 1.99
N LYS A 121 19.55 -5.61 0.78
CA LYS A 121 20.02 -4.75 -0.30
C LYS A 121 18.85 -4.05 -0.99
N TRP A 122 18.89 -2.73 -1.03
CA TRP A 122 17.96 -1.92 -1.82
C TRP A 122 18.04 -2.27 -3.30
N GLN A 123 16.88 -2.28 -3.95
CA GLN A 123 16.80 -2.53 -5.38
C GLN A 123 16.47 -1.24 -6.11
N PRO A 124 17.29 -0.86 -7.12
CA PRO A 124 16.92 0.24 -7.99
C PRO A 124 15.72 -0.17 -8.84
N ASP A 125 14.86 0.80 -9.12
CA ASP A 125 13.82 0.66 -10.12
C ASP A 125 14.50 0.49 -11.50
N PRO A 126 14.14 -0.55 -12.28
CA PRO A 126 14.77 -0.81 -13.57
C PRO A 126 14.47 0.27 -14.62
N LEU A 127 13.44 1.09 -14.44
CA LEU A 127 13.07 2.17 -15.35
C LEU A 127 13.68 3.51 -14.94
N THR A 128 13.71 3.83 -13.65
CA THR A 128 14.15 5.15 -13.16
C THR A 128 15.56 5.17 -12.58
N GLY A 129 16.10 4.00 -12.18
CA GLY A 129 17.35 3.89 -11.43
C GLY A 129 17.26 4.36 -9.97
N GLU A 130 16.12 4.90 -9.54
CA GLU A 130 15.90 5.32 -8.15
C GLU A 130 15.69 4.10 -7.26
N MET A 131 16.19 4.14 -6.02
CA MET A 131 15.99 3.04 -5.06
C MET A 131 14.51 2.91 -4.69
N ARG A 132 13.96 1.69 -4.85
CA ARG A 132 12.61 1.37 -4.40
C ARG A 132 12.58 1.24 -2.88
N ARG A 133 12.11 2.29 -2.20
CA ARG A 133 12.08 2.40 -0.73
C ARG A 133 11.13 1.41 -0.02
N ASN A 134 10.26 0.75 -0.78
CA ASN A 134 9.34 -0.27 -0.31
C ASN A 134 9.74 -1.71 -0.71
N LEU A 135 10.96 -1.91 -1.23
CA LEU A 135 11.42 -3.20 -1.72
C LEU A 135 12.90 -3.43 -1.42
N VAL A 136 13.18 -4.48 -0.66
CA VAL A 136 14.56 -4.94 -0.41
C VAL A 136 14.73 -6.39 -0.84
N LEU A 137 15.91 -6.72 -1.34
CA LEU A 137 16.37 -8.09 -1.43
C LEU A 137 16.90 -8.49 -0.06
N VAL A 138 16.28 -9.49 0.55
CA VAL A 138 16.78 -10.12 1.77
C VAL A 138 17.58 -11.35 1.36
N GLU A 139 18.83 -11.43 1.80
CA GLU A 139 19.69 -12.60 1.62
C GLU A 139 19.94 -13.26 2.96
N VAL A 140 19.56 -14.52 3.09
CA VAL A 140 19.83 -15.38 4.24
C VAL A 140 20.93 -16.36 3.84
N THR A 141 22.05 -16.28 4.54
CA THR A 141 23.21 -17.13 4.34
C THR A 141 23.40 -18.04 5.56
N LEU A 142 23.39 -19.35 5.33
CA LEU A 142 23.74 -20.36 6.34
C LEU A 142 25.13 -20.86 6.03
N SER A 143 26.03 -20.77 7.00
CA SER A 143 27.40 -21.29 6.89
C SER A 143 27.66 -22.33 7.97
N TRP A 144 28.35 -23.41 7.62
CA TRP A 144 28.70 -24.47 8.56
C TRP A 144 30.01 -25.15 8.18
N VAL A 145 30.61 -25.86 9.13
CA VAL A 145 31.72 -26.78 8.87
C VAL A 145 31.14 -28.18 8.82
N SER A 146 31.30 -28.88 7.69
CA SER A 146 30.80 -30.24 7.53
C SER A 146 31.56 -31.22 8.42
N LYS A 147 31.02 -32.42 8.64
CA LYS A 147 31.70 -33.49 9.39
C LYS A 147 33.09 -33.83 8.85
N GLU A 148 33.34 -33.62 7.57
CA GLU A 148 34.64 -33.82 6.92
C GLU A 148 35.59 -32.61 7.07
N GLY A 149 35.17 -31.56 7.79
CA GLY A 149 35.98 -30.38 8.09
C GLY A 149 35.91 -29.27 7.03
N PHE A 150 35.04 -29.38 6.02
CA PHE A 150 34.95 -28.38 4.96
C PHE A 150 33.96 -27.27 5.31
N ALA A 151 34.36 -26.02 5.13
CA ALA A 151 33.43 -24.89 5.18
C ALA A 151 32.45 -24.97 4.01
N ARG A 152 31.15 -24.89 4.33
CA ARG A 152 30.03 -24.93 3.39
C ARG A 152 29.13 -23.73 3.62
N GLU A 153 28.41 -23.35 2.56
CA GLU A 153 27.50 -22.22 2.59
C GLU A 153 26.27 -22.51 1.73
N TYR A 154 25.11 -22.07 2.21
CA TYR A 154 23.84 -22.08 1.48
C TYR A 154 23.26 -20.67 1.53
N ARG A 155 22.75 -20.18 0.39
CA ARG A 155 22.16 -18.84 0.27
C ARG A 155 20.75 -18.94 -0.26
N LEU A 156 19.83 -18.23 0.39
CA LEU A 156 18.48 -18.01 -0.06
C LEU A 156 18.24 -16.50 -0.14
N ALA A 157 17.74 -16.02 -1.28
CA ALA A 157 17.43 -14.62 -1.45
C ALA A 157 15.98 -14.44 -1.91
N GLN A 158 15.27 -13.48 -1.33
CA GLN A 158 13.88 -13.17 -1.66
C GLN A 158 13.64 -11.66 -1.62
N PHE A 159 12.81 -11.17 -2.53
CA PHE A 159 12.31 -9.80 -2.47
C PHE A 159 11.22 -9.69 -1.41
N ILE A 160 11.39 -8.76 -0.48
CA ILE A 160 10.40 -8.46 0.55
C ILE A 160 9.91 -7.02 0.35
N HIS A 161 8.58 -6.92 0.26
CA HIS A 161 7.87 -5.66 0.22
C HIS A 161 7.46 -5.26 1.63
N GLY A 162 7.69 -4.00 1.98
CA GLY A 162 7.23 -3.41 3.23
C GLY A 162 7.11 -1.91 3.10
N THR A 163 6.81 -1.24 4.21
CA THR A 163 6.66 0.22 4.24
C THR A 163 7.62 0.77 5.27
N CYS A 164 8.56 1.59 4.82
CA CYS A 164 9.51 2.22 5.73
C CYS A 164 8.86 3.45 6.37
N LEU A 165 9.02 3.62 7.69
CA LEU A 165 8.47 4.79 8.38
C LEU A 165 8.95 6.11 7.79
N ASP A 166 10.20 6.14 7.29
CA ASP A 166 10.80 7.31 6.66
C ASP A 166 10.06 7.74 5.38
N GLU A 167 9.33 6.84 4.72
CA GLU A 167 8.48 7.18 3.57
C GLU A 167 7.33 8.12 3.97
N PHE A 168 6.88 8.06 5.22
CA PHE A 168 5.79 8.90 5.73
C PHE A 168 6.26 10.27 6.24
N ALA A 169 7.57 10.45 6.43
CA ALA A 169 8.14 11.74 6.82
C ALA A 169 8.23 12.72 5.63
N GLU A 170 8.40 12.20 4.42
CA GLU A 170 8.41 12.97 3.17
C GLU A 170 7.00 13.21 2.63
N GLU A 171 6.74 14.41 2.11
CA GLU A 171 5.45 14.73 1.50
C GLU A 171 5.17 13.78 0.32
N PRO A 172 3.97 13.16 0.26
CA PRO A 172 3.61 12.24 -0.80
C PRO A 172 3.85 12.87 -2.18
N ARG A 173 4.86 12.36 -2.88
CA ARG A 173 5.11 12.76 -4.26
C ARG A 173 4.08 12.05 -5.12
N VAL A 174 3.00 12.73 -5.48
CA VAL A 174 2.13 12.26 -6.56
C VAL A 174 2.91 12.41 -7.87
N VAL A 175 3.72 11.40 -8.20
CA VAL A 175 4.42 11.35 -9.47
C VAL A 175 3.43 10.81 -10.49
N ILE A 176 2.88 11.71 -11.30
CA ILE A 176 2.07 11.31 -12.45
C ILE A 176 3.07 10.83 -13.51
N SER A 177 3.06 9.52 -13.79
CA SER A 177 3.89 8.97 -14.86
C SER A 177 3.56 9.63 -16.20
N PRO A 178 4.48 9.70 -17.18
CA PRO A 178 4.20 10.29 -18.48
C PRO A 178 2.92 9.73 -19.13
N ALA A 179 2.70 8.41 -19.03
CA ALA A 179 1.50 7.76 -19.53
C ALA A 179 0.22 8.12 -18.74
N ALA A 180 0.31 8.34 -17.43
CA ALA A 180 -0.81 8.84 -16.65
C ALA A 180 -1.12 10.32 -16.98
N ARG A 181 -0.09 11.13 -17.24
CA ARG A 181 -0.24 12.53 -17.64
C ARG A 181 -0.89 12.63 -19.02
N GLN A 182 -0.44 11.85 -19.99
CA GLN A 182 -1.05 11.79 -21.31
C GLN A 182 -2.55 11.40 -21.23
N ARG A 183 -2.88 10.35 -20.46
CA ARG A 183 -4.29 9.95 -20.27
C ARG A 183 -5.13 11.06 -19.63
N LEU A 184 -4.57 11.77 -18.65
CA LEU A 184 -5.24 12.91 -18.03
C LEU A 184 -5.45 14.06 -19.05
N ASP A 185 -4.50 14.29 -19.95
CA ASP A 185 -4.62 15.31 -21.00
C ASP A 185 -5.67 14.93 -22.04
N GLU A 186 -5.74 13.65 -22.43
CA GLU A 186 -6.81 13.13 -23.29
C GLU A 186 -8.19 13.29 -22.63
N GLN A 187 -8.30 13.01 -21.34
CA GLN A 187 -9.52 13.23 -20.56
C GLN A 187 -9.86 14.72 -20.43
N ALA A 188 -8.86 15.58 -20.27
CA ALA A 188 -9.03 17.03 -20.20
C ALA A 188 -9.63 17.59 -21.50
N VAL A 189 -9.17 17.10 -22.65
CA VAL A 189 -9.72 17.49 -23.96
C VAL A 189 -11.17 17.01 -24.10
N VAL A 190 -11.48 15.78 -23.70
CA VAL A 190 -12.85 15.25 -23.71
C VAL A 190 -13.78 16.07 -22.82
N ALA A 191 -13.33 16.41 -21.61
CA ALA A 191 -14.09 17.21 -20.66
C ALA A 191 -14.45 18.59 -21.23
N LEU A 192 -13.49 19.27 -21.85
CA LEU A 192 -13.73 20.55 -22.51
C LEU A 192 -14.59 20.45 -23.77
N ALA A 193 -14.42 19.39 -24.57
CA ALA A 193 -15.26 19.16 -25.74
C ALA A 193 -16.73 19.01 -25.33
N ASN A 194 -17.00 18.23 -24.27
CA ASN A 194 -18.35 18.07 -23.73
C ASN A 194 -18.90 19.36 -23.11
N LEU A 195 -18.06 20.18 -22.48
CA LEU A 195 -18.45 21.51 -21.99
C LEU A 195 -18.93 22.42 -23.13
N LEU A 196 -18.25 22.38 -24.27
CA LEU A 196 -18.57 23.19 -25.45
C LEU A 196 -19.68 22.60 -26.33
N ALA A 197 -20.12 21.37 -26.07
CA ALA A 197 -21.04 20.64 -26.95
C ALA A 197 -22.40 21.31 -27.13
N SER A 198 -22.86 22.11 -26.14
CA SER A 198 -24.09 22.91 -26.26
C SER A 198 -23.99 23.97 -27.35
N ASP A 199 -22.81 24.54 -27.58
CA ASP A 199 -22.58 25.59 -28.58
C ASP A 199 -21.93 25.07 -29.87
N VAL A 200 -21.34 23.87 -29.81
CA VAL A 200 -20.64 23.21 -30.91
C VAL A 200 -21.06 21.74 -30.93
N PRO A 201 -22.18 21.40 -31.59
CA PRO A 201 -22.75 20.05 -31.56
C PRO A 201 -21.80 18.94 -32.06
N GLU A 202 -20.84 19.28 -32.92
CA GLU A 202 -19.81 18.35 -33.41
C GLU A 202 -18.91 17.79 -32.29
N LEU A 203 -18.80 18.50 -31.16
CA LEU A 203 -18.03 18.07 -29.99
C LEU A 203 -18.83 17.17 -29.04
N ALA A 204 -20.14 16.97 -29.29
CA ALA A 204 -20.99 16.17 -28.42
C ALA A 204 -20.56 14.70 -28.40
N GLY A 205 -20.50 14.11 -27.20
CA GLY A 205 -20.15 12.70 -27.02
C GLY A 205 -18.67 12.40 -27.32
N ALA A 206 -17.80 13.40 -27.14
CA ALA A 206 -16.36 13.28 -27.36
C ALA A 206 -15.76 12.07 -26.64
N ARG A 207 -14.84 11.37 -27.33
CA ARG A 207 -14.10 10.22 -26.79
C ARG A 207 -12.59 10.51 -26.71
N PRO A 208 -11.84 9.82 -25.84
CA PRO A 208 -10.39 9.96 -25.78
C PRO A 208 -9.73 9.79 -27.15
N GLY A 209 -8.84 10.70 -27.52
CA GLY A 209 -8.12 10.70 -28.80
C GLY A 209 -8.92 11.19 -30.01
N GLN A 210 -10.22 11.49 -29.89
CA GLN A 210 -11.04 11.99 -31.00
C GLN A 210 -10.73 13.45 -31.35
N PHE A 211 -10.42 14.26 -30.35
CA PHE A 211 -10.09 15.67 -30.49
C PHE A 211 -8.74 15.95 -29.85
N THR A 212 -8.10 17.02 -30.31
CA THR A 212 -6.87 17.57 -29.74
C THR A 212 -7.13 18.93 -29.09
N VAL A 213 -6.20 19.41 -28.26
CA VAL A 213 -6.28 20.78 -27.74
C VAL A 213 -6.31 21.83 -28.86
N ALA A 214 -5.65 21.56 -30.00
CA ALA A 214 -5.67 22.45 -31.15
C ALA A 214 -7.08 22.57 -31.76
N ASP A 215 -7.86 21.48 -31.76
CA ASP A 215 -9.26 21.53 -32.20
C ASP A 215 -10.09 22.39 -31.26
N LEU A 216 -9.90 22.28 -29.94
CA LEU A 216 -10.57 23.14 -28.96
C LEU A 216 -10.21 24.63 -29.13
N VAL A 217 -8.96 24.95 -29.43
CA VAL A 217 -8.52 26.34 -29.71
C VAL A 217 -9.23 26.90 -30.96
N ARG A 218 -9.48 26.09 -31.99
CA ARG A 218 -10.25 26.54 -33.17
C ARG A 218 -11.68 26.93 -32.79
N HIS A 219 -12.28 26.23 -31.84
CA HIS A 219 -13.64 26.50 -31.37
C HIS A 219 -13.70 27.61 -30.31
N SER A 220 -12.59 27.93 -29.64
CA SER A 220 -12.47 29.06 -28.70
C SER A 220 -11.32 30.00 -29.09
N PRO A 221 -11.48 30.85 -30.13
CA PRO A 221 -10.43 31.75 -30.58
C PRO A 221 -9.86 32.62 -29.46
N GLY A 222 -8.53 32.78 -29.46
CA GLY A 222 -7.79 33.51 -28.41
C GLY A 222 -7.43 32.66 -27.19
N ALA A 223 -7.84 31.40 -27.13
CA ALA A 223 -7.47 30.51 -26.04
C ALA A 223 -6.00 30.11 -26.07
N SER A 224 -5.35 30.10 -24.90
CA SER A 224 -4.07 29.43 -24.70
C SER A 224 -4.30 27.91 -24.59
N PRO A 225 -3.57 27.08 -25.36
CA PRO A 225 -3.65 25.63 -25.24
C PRO A 225 -3.38 25.14 -23.80
N GLU A 226 -2.42 25.75 -23.11
CA GLU A 226 -2.05 25.41 -21.75
C GLU A 226 -3.16 25.76 -20.76
N ALA A 227 -3.79 26.93 -20.91
CA ALA A 227 -4.92 27.34 -20.09
C ALA A 227 -6.12 26.40 -20.26
N LEU A 228 -6.42 26.00 -21.50
CA LEU A 228 -7.44 24.99 -21.79
C LEU A 228 -7.08 23.66 -21.13
N LEU A 229 -5.85 23.16 -21.29
CA LEU A 229 -5.46 21.90 -20.66
C LEU A 229 -5.57 21.95 -19.14
N GLU A 230 -5.15 23.02 -18.47
CA GLU A 230 -5.29 23.13 -17.01
C GLU A 230 -6.75 23.13 -16.54
N VAL A 231 -7.63 23.88 -17.21
CA VAL A 231 -9.07 23.86 -16.90
C VAL A 231 -9.68 22.49 -17.21
N GLY A 232 -9.35 21.89 -18.35
CA GLY A 232 -9.83 20.55 -18.71
C GLY A 232 -9.37 19.49 -17.72
N ARG A 233 -8.12 19.57 -17.23
CA ARG A 233 -7.59 18.67 -16.18
C ARG A 233 -8.38 18.83 -14.89
N MET A 234 -8.70 20.06 -14.49
CA MET A 234 -9.55 20.31 -13.31
C MET A 234 -10.92 19.64 -13.45
N ILE A 235 -11.61 19.83 -14.58
CA ILE A 235 -12.91 19.18 -14.85
C ILE A 235 -12.77 17.66 -14.81
N ALA A 236 -11.80 17.11 -15.56
CA ALA A 236 -11.58 15.68 -15.63
C ALA A 236 -11.25 15.05 -14.26
N LEU A 237 -10.49 15.75 -13.42
CA LEU A 237 -10.16 15.30 -12.07
C LEU A 237 -11.38 15.34 -11.15
N ILE A 238 -12.11 16.46 -11.11
CA ILE A 238 -13.21 16.63 -10.15
C ILE A 238 -14.42 15.81 -10.58
N ASP A 239 -15.00 16.10 -11.75
CA ASP A 239 -16.20 15.42 -12.24
C ASP A 239 -15.92 13.94 -12.51
N GLY A 240 -14.74 13.62 -13.06
CA GLY A 240 -14.35 12.23 -13.31
C GLY A 240 -14.21 11.42 -12.02
N THR A 241 -13.77 12.05 -10.93
CA THR A 241 -13.68 11.39 -9.62
C THR A 241 -15.05 11.25 -8.97
N LEU A 242 -15.90 12.29 -9.01
CA LEU A 242 -17.28 12.21 -8.51
C LEU A 242 -18.11 11.16 -9.28
N ALA A 243 -18.04 11.15 -10.61
CA ALA A 243 -18.71 10.14 -11.43
C ALA A 243 -18.13 8.72 -11.23
N ARG A 244 -16.88 8.59 -10.78
CA ARG A 244 -16.33 7.30 -10.33
C ARG A 244 -16.89 6.92 -8.96
N ASP A 245 -16.99 7.86 -8.02
CA ASP A 245 -17.61 7.65 -6.71
C ASP A 245 -19.04 7.11 -6.88
N ASP A 246 -19.87 7.78 -7.69
CA ASP A 246 -21.25 7.37 -7.93
C ASP A 246 -21.37 5.94 -8.46
N ARG A 247 -20.50 5.57 -9.42
CA ARG A 247 -20.47 4.21 -9.99
C ARG A 247 -20.05 3.17 -8.96
N ILE A 248 -19.02 3.48 -8.16
CA ILE A 248 -18.57 2.59 -7.08
C ILE A 248 -19.67 2.44 -6.04
N THR A 249 -20.30 3.54 -5.63
CA THR A 249 -21.41 3.56 -4.68
C THR A 249 -22.58 2.71 -5.19
N ALA A 250 -22.98 2.87 -6.46
CA ALA A 250 -24.02 2.05 -7.06
C ALA A 250 -23.69 0.55 -7.05
N GLY A 251 -22.44 0.18 -7.32
CA GLY A 251 -21.98 -1.20 -7.24
C GLY A 251 -21.88 -1.77 -5.81
N MET A 252 -21.76 -0.89 -4.81
CA MET A 252 -21.64 -1.25 -3.39
C MET A 252 -22.99 -1.47 -2.72
N ILE A 253 -24.07 -0.82 -3.19
CA ILE A 253 -25.43 -0.93 -2.61
C ILE A 253 -25.88 -2.39 -2.40
N PRO A 254 -25.74 -3.32 -3.38
CA PRO A 254 -26.14 -4.71 -3.16
C PRO A 254 -25.35 -5.41 -2.05
N LEU A 255 -24.06 -5.09 -1.90
CA LEU A 255 -23.21 -5.64 -0.85
C LEU A 255 -23.64 -5.17 0.54
N GLU A 256 -23.99 -3.88 0.66
CA GLU A 256 -24.49 -3.31 1.92
C GLU A 256 -25.84 -3.89 2.30
N GLN A 257 -26.75 -4.05 1.34
CA GLN A 257 -28.04 -4.70 1.56
C GLN A 257 -27.88 -6.14 2.04
N GLU A 258 -26.98 -6.92 1.41
CA GLU A 258 -26.69 -8.29 1.85
C GLU A 258 -26.07 -8.33 3.24
N ARG A 259 -25.09 -7.45 3.51
CA ARG A 259 -24.44 -7.30 4.82
C ARG A 259 -25.47 -6.98 5.91
N ASP A 260 -26.38 -6.05 5.66
CA ASP A 260 -27.37 -5.61 6.64
C ASP A 260 -28.44 -6.67 6.89
N ALA A 261 -28.85 -7.42 5.86
CA ALA A 261 -29.70 -8.59 6.01
C ALA A 261 -29.03 -9.68 6.87
N LEU A 262 -27.75 -9.97 6.62
CA LEU A 262 -26.97 -10.91 7.44
C LEU A 262 -26.79 -10.42 8.86
N ARG A 263 -26.54 -9.13 9.08
CA ARG A 263 -26.45 -8.55 10.42
C ARG A 263 -27.74 -8.76 11.21
N ALA A 264 -28.87 -8.40 10.62
CA ALA A 264 -30.18 -8.54 11.25
C ALA A 264 -30.52 -10.01 11.55
N TYR A 265 -30.08 -10.93 10.69
CA TYR A 265 -30.16 -12.37 10.93
C TYR A 265 -29.29 -12.80 12.11
N LEU A 266 -28.01 -12.43 12.13
CA LEU A 266 -27.06 -12.79 13.19
C LEU A 266 -27.46 -12.23 14.56
N GLU A 267 -28.01 -11.03 14.61
CA GLU A 267 -28.53 -10.42 15.86
C GLU A 267 -29.72 -11.20 16.42
N LYS A 268 -30.57 -11.80 15.56
CA LYS A 268 -31.68 -12.67 15.97
C LYS A 268 -31.23 -14.08 16.34
N SER A 269 -30.24 -14.60 15.63
CA SER A 269 -29.71 -15.97 15.78
C SER A 269 -28.63 -16.10 16.86
N ALA A 270 -28.28 -15.02 17.56
CA ALA A 270 -27.18 -14.93 18.54
C ALA A 270 -27.18 -15.97 19.68
N LYS A 271 -28.25 -16.78 19.81
CA LYS A 271 -28.32 -17.91 20.76
C LYS A 271 -27.78 -19.24 20.19
N ASN A 272 -27.57 -19.35 18.89
CA ASN A 272 -27.06 -20.55 18.25
C ASN A 272 -25.71 -20.25 17.58
N ALA A 273 -24.62 -20.81 18.12
CA ALA A 273 -23.28 -20.78 17.51
C ALA A 273 -23.19 -21.53 16.16
N ALA A 274 -24.33 -21.90 15.55
CA ALA A 274 -24.43 -22.82 14.42
C ALA A 274 -24.21 -22.14 13.06
N ASP A 275 -24.47 -20.84 12.91
CA ASP A 275 -24.40 -20.19 11.58
C ASP A 275 -23.01 -19.60 11.27
N ARG A 276 -21.99 -20.43 11.45
CA ARG A 276 -20.59 -20.09 11.12
C ARG A 276 -20.46 -19.55 9.70
N GLU A 277 -21.21 -20.09 8.75
CA GLU A 277 -21.22 -19.65 7.35
C GLU A 277 -21.73 -18.22 7.19
N ALA A 278 -22.87 -17.87 7.81
CA ALA A 278 -23.42 -16.53 7.78
C ALA A 278 -22.45 -15.51 8.40
N CYS A 279 -21.80 -15.87 9.50
CA CYS A 279 -20.78 -15.02 10.11
C CYS A 279 -19.54 -14.83 9.20
N LEU A 280 -19.05 -15.90 8.56
CA LEU A 280 -17.92 -15.79 7.63
C LEU A 280 -18.28 -14.96 6.40
N ARG A 281 -19.50 -15.11 5.87
CA ARG A 281 -20.02 -14.29 4.77
C ARG A 281 -20.13 -12.81 5.17
N PHE A 282 -20.64 -12.53 6.36
CA PHE A 282 -20.69 -11.16 6.89
C PHE A 282 -19.29 -10.54 7.00
N ILE A 283 -18.31 -11.27 7.54
CA ILE A 283 -16.90 -10.79 7.61
C ILE A 283 -16.36 -10.50 6.21
N ASP A 284 -16.62 -11.37 5.24
CA ASP A 284 -16.16 -11.17 3.87
C ASP A 284 -16.78 -9.92 3.23
N LEU A 285 -18.09 -9.72 3.38
CA LEU A 285 -18.78 -8.51 2.92
C LEU A 285 -18.24 -7.25 3.60
N GLN A 286 -18.04 -7.26 4.92
CA GLN A 286 -17.45 -6.14 5.64
C GLN A 286 -16.04 -5.80 5.14
N ARG A 287 -15.23 -6.83 4.85
CA ARG A 287 -13.89 -6.63 4.28
C ARG A 287 -13.97 -6.02 2.88
N GLN A 288 -14.86 -6.52 2.03
CA GLN A 288 -15.05 -5.99 0.67
C GLN A 288 -15.52 -4.52 0.71
N ILE A 289 -16.56 -4.24 1.49
CA ILE A 289 -17.12 -2.89 1.64
C ILE A 289 -16.08 -1.93 2.25
N GLY A 290 -15.37 -2.36 3.30
CA GLY A 290 -14.29 -1.58 3.91
C GLY A 290 -13.17 -1.27 2.91
N GLY A 291 -12.79 -2.25 2.08
CA GLY A 291 -11.79 -2.06 1.03
C GLY A 291 -12.25 -1.09 -0.07
N ILE A 292 -13.53 -1.14 -0.45
CA ILE A 292 -14.12 -0.19 -1.40
C ILE A 292 -14.09 1.23 -0.82
N TYR A 293 -14.50 1.42 0.43
CA TYR A 293 -14.42 2.73 1.09
C TYR A 293 -12.97 3.24 1.22
N GLU A 294 -12.00 2.37 1.51
CA GLU A 294 -10.57 2.73 1.49
C GLU A 294 -10.14 3.20 0.09
N GLU A 295 -10.51 2.47 -0.96
CA GLU A 295 -10.21 2.84 -2.36
C GLU A 295 -10.82 4.19 -2.74
N LYS A 296 -12.08 4.45 -2.35
CA LYS A 296 -12.75 5.75 -2.56
C LYS A 296 -11.98 6.88 -1.88
N GLY A 297 -11.65 6.72 -0.59
CA GLY A 297 -10.88 7.72 0.16
C GLY A 297 -9.53 8.04 -0.48
N VAL A 298 -8.80 7.01 -0.92
CA VAL A 298 -7.51 7.16 -1.62
C VAL A 298 -7.69 7.86 -2.97
N ALA A 299 -8.73 7.53 -3.74
CA ALA A 299 -9.01 8.19 -5.01
C ALA A 299 -9.28 9.68 -4.84
N HIS A 300 -10.08 10.07 -3.84
CA HIS A 300 -10.36 11.47 -3.52
C HIS A 300 -9.10 12.23 -3.12
N VAL A 301 -8.31 11.69 -2.18
CA VAL A 301 -7.04 12.30 -1.75
C VAL A 301 -6.09 12.46 -2.94
N SER A 302 -5.98 11.43 -3.79
CA SER A 302 -5.11 11.47 -4.97
C SER A 302 -5.52 12.56 -5.96
N ALA A 303 -6.82 12.68 -6.25
CA ALA A 303 -7.34 13.72 -7.13
C ALA A 303 -7.06 15.13 -6.57
N LEU A 304 -7.27 15.32 -5.27
CA LEU A 304 -7.01 16.61 -4.59
C LEU A 304 -5.52 16.96 -4.58
N LEU A 305 -4.64 15.98 -4.37
CA LEU A 305 -3.19 16.22 -4.43
C LEU A 305 -2.71 16.61 -5.82
N VAL A 306 -3.33 16.08 -6.89
CA VAL A 306 -3.07 16.55 -8.26
C VAL A 306 -3.59 17.97 -8.44
N LEU A 307 -4.83 18.23 -8.01
CA LEU A 307 -5.48 19.55 -8.15
C LEU A 307 -4.70 20.67 -7.45
N ILE A 308 -4.17 20.44 -6.25
CA ILE A 308 -3.38 21.43 -5.50
C ILE A 308 -2.25 22.01 -6.35
N ARG A 309 -1.59 21.16 -7.15
CA ARG A 309 -0.48 21.59 -8.00
C ARG A 309 -0.92 22.45 -9.18
N SER A 310 -2.16 22.30 -9.61
CA SER A 310 -2.78 23.12 -10.66
C SER A 310 -3.38 24.43 -10.13
N LEU A 311 -3.62 24.57 -8.82
CA LEU A 311 -4.26 25.77 -8.25
C LEU A 311 -3.56 27.10 -8.62
N PRO A 312 -2.22 27.24 -8.60
CA PRO A 312 -1.58 28.50 -9.01
C PRO A 312 -1.87 28.87 -10.47
N ALA A 313 -1.89 27.88 -11.37
CA ALA A 313 -2.19 28.10 -12.78
C ALA A 313 -3.68 28.46 -12.96
N LEU A 314 -4.58 27.73 -12.29
CA LEU A 314 -6.01 28.03 -12.27
C LEU A 314 -6.26 29.45 -11.73
N ALA A 315 -5.58 29.86 -10.66
CA ALA A 315 -5.71 31.20 -10.11
C ALA A 315 -5.30 32.30 -11.11
N ALA A 316 -4.25 32.06 -11.91
CA ALA A 316 -3.86 32.99 -12.98
C ALA A 316 -4.92 33.03 -14.09
N ILE A 317 -5.43 31.87 -14.52
CA ILE A 317 -6.47 31.73 -15.55
C ILE A 317 -7.76 32.44 -15.12
N PHE A 318 -8.22 32.24 -13.88
CA PHE A 318 -9.47 32.84 -13.40
C PHE A 318 -9.34 34.35 -13.11
N ARG A 319 -8.13 34.85 -12.87
CA ARG A 319 -7.87 36.30 -12.78
C ARG A 319 -7.99 36.99 -14.14
N ASP A 320 -7.60 36.29 -15.21
CA ASP A 320 -7.79 36.74 -16.59
C ASP A 320 -8.47 35.66 -17.45
N PRO A 321 -9.81 35.49 -17.34
CA PRO A 321 -10.50 34.45 -18.09
C PRO A 321 -10.41 34.61 -19.61
N SER A 322 -9.92 35.73 -20.13
CA SER A 322 -9.76 35.93 -21.58
C SER A 322 -8.76 34.95 -22.21
N VAL A 323 -7.82 34.41 -21.43
CA VAL A 323 -6.88 33.36 -21.89
C VAL A 323 -7.56 32.03 -22.21
N LEU A 324 -8.83 31.86 -21.84
CA LEU A 324 -9.65 30.70 -22.23
C LEU A 324 -10.30 30.88 -23.62
N GLY A 325 -10.12 32.04 -24.25
CA GLY A 325 -10.75 32.38 -25.52
C GLY A 325 -12.24 32.70 -25.38
N SER A 326 -12.84 33.09 -26.50
CA SER A 326 -14.17 33.70 -26.52
C SER A 326 -15.32 32.78 -26.08
N ARG A 327 -15.19 31.46 -26.24
CA ARG A 327 -16.27 30.52 -25.89
C ARG A 327 -16.11 29.98 -24.47
N VAL A 328 -14.95 29.42 -24.14
CA VAL A 328 -14.76 28.78 -22.82
C VAL A 328 -14.84 29.80 -21.68
N SER A 329 -14.44 31.06 -21.90
CA SER A 329 -14.58 32.12 -20.88
C SER A 329 -16.04 32.41 -20.49
N LEU A 330 -17.02 32.10 -21.35
CA LEU A 330 -18.46 32.23 -21.02
C LEU A 330 -18.89 31.22 -19.95
N TYR A 331 -18.18 30.09 -19.84
CA TYR A 331 -18.46 29.05 -18.86
C TYR A 331 -17.78 29.31 -17.50
N THR A 332 -17.14 30.46 -17.30
CA THR A 332 -16.45 30.80 -16.03
C THR A 332 -17.29 30.53 -14.78
N PRO A 333 -18.59 30.88 -14.70
CA PRO A 333 -19.41 30.57 -13.53
C PRO A 333 -19.53 29.06 -13.25
N TYR A 334 -19.66 28.25 -14.31
CA TYR A 334 -19.74 26.80 -14.21
C TYR A 334 -18.39 26.19 -13.82
N LEU A 335 -17.29 26.69 -14.39
CA LEU A 335 -15.93 26.25 -14.02
C LEU A 335 -15.61 26.54 -12.55
N LEU A 336 -16.10 27.65 -11.99
CA LEU A 336 -16.01 27.92 -10.56
C LEU A 336 -16.87 26.98 -9.72
N ALA A 337 -18.04 26.56 -10.22
CA ALA A 337 -18.88 25.57 -9.56
C ALA A 337 -18.17 24.21 -9.49
N ILE A 338 -17.52 23.79 -10.58
CA ILE A 338 -16.68 22.58 -10.61
C ILE A 338 -15.54 22.70 -9.59
N LEU A 339 -14.83 23.84 -9.55
CA LEU A 339 -13.76 24.03 -8.58
C LEU A 339 -14.25 23.88 -7.12
N ASN A 340 -15.49 24.30 -6.82
CA ASN A 340 -16.08 24.08 -5.49
C ASN A 340 -16.35 22.60 -5.19
N GLY A 341 -16.50 21.73 -6.21
CA GLY A 341 -16.58 20.28 -6.05
C GLY A 341 -15.32 19.66 -5.40
N SER A 342 -14.21 20.40 -5.34
CA SER A 342 -13.04 19.97 -4.56
C SER A 342 -13.29 19.90 -3.05
N GLU A 343 -14.18 20.73 -2.50
CA GLU A 343 -14.60 20.66 -1.11
C GLU A 343 -15.45 19.40 -0.86
N GLU A 344 -16.32 19.06 -1.81
CA GLU A 344 -17.10 17.82 -1.78
C GLU A 344 -16.19 16.59 -1.78
N LEU A 345 -15.17 16.55 -2.65
CA LEU A 345 -14.17 15.47 -2.65
C LEU A 345 -13.43 15.37 -1.32
N ALA A 346 -13.07 16.49 -0.68
CA ALA A 346 -12.39 16.47 0.61
C ALA A 346 -13.29 15.89 1.71
N ASN A 347 -14.57 16.28 1.73
CA ASN A 347 -15.57 15.74 2.66
C ASN A 347 -15.82 14.25 2.41
N LEU A 348 -15.96 13.84 1.15
CA LEU A 348 -16.13 12.44 0.76
C LEU A 348 -14.91 11.59 1.13
N ALA A 349 -13.69 12.13 1.08
CA ALA A 349 -12.49 11.43 1.54
C ALA A 349 -12.58 11.08 3.04
N VAL A 350 -12.94 12.06 3.88
CA VAL A 350 -13.09 11.86 5.33
C VAL A 350 -14.19 10.83 5.63
N LEU A 351 -15.35 10.97 4.98
CA LEU A 351 -16.48 10.04 5.14
C LEU A 351 -16.10 8.62 4.70
N SER A 352 -15.38 8.49 3.58
CA SER A 352 -14.94 7.20 3.07
C SER A 352 -14.00 6.50 4.06
N PHE A 353 -12.97 7.19 4.57
CA PHE A 353 -12.09 6.60 5.58
C PHE A 353 -12.84 6.26 6.87
N SER A 354 -13.74 7.12 7.36
CA SER A 354 -14.55 6.82 8.54
C SER A 354 -15.45 5.58 8.35
N SER A 355 -16.05 5.42 7.17
CA SER A 355 -16.86 4.24 6.85
C SER A 355 -16.01 2.98 6.74
N ALA A 356 -14.82 3.07 6.15
CA ALA A 356 -13.86 1.96 6.11
C ALA A 356 -13.47 1.52 7.52
N GLU A 357 -13.13 2.45 8.40
CA GLU A 357 -12.79 2.20 9.81
C GLU A 357 -13.89 1.38 10.51
N LYS A 358 -15.15 1.83 10.39
CA LYS A 358 -16.31 1.16 11.00
C LYS A 358 -16.46 -0.27 10.48
N CYS A 359 -16.25 -0.50 9.18
CA CYS A 359 -16.28 -1.84 8.60
C CYS A 359 -15.20 -2.73 9.24
N TYR A 360 -13.95 -2.27 9.32
CA TYR A 360 -12.85 -3.04 9.91
C TYR A 360 -13.03 -3.34 11.40
N ILE A 361 -13.49 -2.37 12.18
CA ILE A 361 -13.78 -2.56 13.62
C ILE A 361 -14.94 -3.54 13.83
N SER A 362 -15.96 -3.50 12.97
CA SER A 362 -17.11 -4.41 13.10
C SER A 362 -16.74 -5.87 12.91
N MET A 363 -15.70 -6.17 12.12
CA MET A 363 -15.22 -7.55 11.89
C MET A 363 -14.63 -8.21 13.13
N VAL A 364 -14.17 -7.41 14.09
CA VAL A 364 -13.54 -7.85 15.34
C VAL A 364 -14.42 -7.56 16.55
N SER A 365 -15.69 -7.26 16.32
CA SER A 365 -16.70 -7.02 17.34
C SER A 365 -17.75 -8.15 17.35
N PRO A 366 -18.52 -8.32 18.43
CA PRO A 366 -19.70 -9.19 18.41
C PRO A 366 -20.66 -8.80 17.26
N PRO A 367 -21.37 -9.76 16.63
CA PRO A 367 -21.41 -11.19 16.96
C PRO A 367 -20.30 -12.04 16.30
N VAL A 368 -19.45 -11.45 15.44
CA VAL A 368 -18.58 -12.20 14.53
C VAL A 368 -17.24 -12.62 15.11
N ILE A 369 -16.78 -11.97 16.18
CA ILE A 369 -15.49 -12.26 16.82
C ILE A 369 -15.34 -13.72 17.26
N SER A 370 -16.44 -14.43 17.59
CA SER A 370 -16.40 -15.82 18.05
C SER A 370 -16.06 -16.84 16.96
N VAL A 371 -16.31 -16.50 15.69
CA VAL A 371 -16.05 -17.40 14.55
C VAL A 371 -14.81 -17.03 13.76
N LEU A 372 -14.28 -15.83 13.97
CA LEU A 372 -13.10 -15.35 13.26
C LEU A 372 -11.89 -16.15 13.75
N PRO A 373 -11.09 -16.77 12.85
CA PRO A 373 -9.86 -17.41 13.28
C PRO A 373 -8.98 -16.37 13.99
N ARG A 374 -8.59 -16.62 15.24
CA ARG A 374 -7.83 -15.67 16.09
C ARG A 374 -6.62 -15.07 15.36
N ARG A 375 -5.92 -15.87 14.54
CA ARG A 375 -4.79 -15.43 13.70
C ARG A 375 -5.10 -14.31 12.70
N LYS A 376 -6.37 -14.11 12.33
CA LYS A 376 -6.80 -13.06 11.39
C LYS A 376 -7.21 -11.76 12.08
N GLU A 377 -7.48 -11.78 13.40
CA GLU A 377 -7.85 -10.58 14.15
C GLU A 377 -6.81 -9.45 14.04
N PRO A 378 -5.49 -9.70 14.22
CA PRO A 378 -4.47 -8.66 14.10
C PRO A 378 -4.47 -7.92 12.76
N ALA A 379 -4.67 -8.63 11.66
CA ALA A 379 -4.64 -8.04 10.32
C ALA A 379 -5.78 -7.02 10.11
N TYR A 380 -6.99 -7.33 10.60
CA TYR A 380 -8.13 -6.40 10.50
C TYR A 380 -8.03 -5.24 11.47
N LEU A 381 -7.55 -5.50 12.70
CA LEU A 381 -7.30 -4.44 13.67
C LEU A 381 -6.23 -3.46 13.20
N ARG A 382 -5.17 -3.96 12.58
CA ARG A 382 -4.14 -3.11 11.99
C ARG A 382 -4.73 -2.17 10.95
N LYS A 383 -5.58 -2.68 10.05
CA LYS A 383 -6.28 -1.83 9.07
C LYS A 383 -7.12 -0.75 9.74
N ALA A 384 -7.87 -1.09 10.80
CA ALA A 384 -8.63 -0.10 11.57
C ALA A 384 -7.71 0.96 12.22
N ILE A 385 -6.60 0.53 12.83
CA ILE A 385 -5.59 1.41 13.45
C ILE A 385 -4.98 2.36 12.42
N ASP A 386 -4.62 1.87 11.24
CA ASP A 386 -4.06 2.69 10.17
C ASP A 386 -5.06 3.76 9.70
N ILE A 387 -6.34 3.41 9.58
CA ILE A 387 -7.40 4.36 9.18
C ILE A 387 -7.70 5.37 10.31
N GLN A 388 -7.67 4.95 11.58
CA GLN A 388 -7.81 5.86 12.73
C GLN A 388 -6.74 6.94 12.72
N LYS A 389 -5.48 6.57 12.42
CA LYS A 389 -4.40 7.54 12.24
C LYS A 389 -4.70 8.53 11.11
N VAL A 390 -5.20 8.05 9.97
CA VAL A 390 -5.62 8.91 8.86
C VAL A 390 -6.69 9.91 9.34
N GLY A 391 -7.71 9.45 10.06
CA GLY A 391 -8.74 10.32 10.65
C GLY A 391 -8.17 11.40 11.57
N ILE A 392 -7.25 11.04 12.48
CA ILE A 392 -6.57 12.00 13.37
C ILE A 392 -5.74 13.02 12.57
N LEU A 393 -5.02 12.56 11.54
CA LEU A 393 -4.13 13.40 10.74
C LEU A 393 -4.90 14.33 9.78
N MET A 394 -6.09 13.93 9.32
CA MET A 394 -7.00 14.76 8.53
C MET A 394 -7.71 15.81 9.38
N GLN A 395 -7.81 15.60 10.69
CA GLN A 395 -8.54 16.49 11.58
C GLN A 395 -7.79 17.81 11.84
N GLN A 396 -8.44 18.92 11.45
CA GLN A 396 -7.84 20.25 11.47
C GLN A 396 -7.97 20.96 12.82
N LYS A 397 -9.12 20.76 13.48
CA LYS A 397 -9.35 21.35 14.80
C LYS A 397 -8.58 20.54 15.81
N ASP A 398 -7.53 21.13 16.39
CA ASP A 398 -6.69 20.46 17.38
C ASP A 398 -7.47 19.89 18.57
N GLY A 399 -8.61 20.49 18.94
CA GLY A 399 -9.51 19.93 19.96
C GLY A 399 -10.08 18.56 19.55
N GLU A 400 -10.76 18.50 18.41
CA GLU A 400 -11.32 17.25 17.86
C GLU A 400 -10.21 16.22 17.56
N ALA A 401 -9.05 16.66 17.07
CA ALA A 401 -7.90 15.76 16.83
C ALA A 401 -7.36 15.15 18.14
N LYS A 402 -7.35 15.91 19.24
CA LYS A 402 -6.96 15.42 20.57
C LYS A 402 -7.97 14.42 21.13
N ASP A 403 -9.27 14.65 20.90
CA ASP A 403 -10.32 13.72 21.31
C ASP A 403 -10.20 12.40 20.55
N LEU A 404 -10.01 12.44 19.23
CA LEU A 404 -9.73 11.26 18.40
C LEU A 404 -8.45 10.53 18.85
N LEU A 405 -7.37 11.27 19.16
CA LEU A 405 -6.14 10.69 19.66
C LEU A 405 -6.34 9.99 21.01
N LYS A 406 -7.14 10.58 21.91
CA LYS A 406 -7.46 9.97 23.21
C LYS A 406 -8.21 8.65 23.04
N ASP A 407 -9.20 8.63 22.15
CA ASP A 407 -9.96 7.41 21.84
C ASP A 407 -9.07 6.35 21.17
N PHE A 408 -8.17 6.77 20.26
CA PHE A 408 -7.18 5.91 19.63
C PHE A 408 -6.23 5.27 20.64
N THR A 409 -5.63 6.05 21.54
CA THR A 409 -4.74 5.53 22.59
C THR A 409 -5.47 4.57 23.54
N ARG A 410 -6.74 4.84 23.87
CA ARG A 410 -7.57 3.90 24.64
C ARG A 410 -7.77 2.58 23.88
N ASN A 411 -8.06 2.63 22.58
CA ASN A 411 -8.22 1.44 21.76
C ASN A 411 -6.92 0.63 21.69
N LEU A 412 -5.77 1.28 21.51
CA LEU A 412 -4.47 0.62 21.52
C LEU A 412 -4.18 -0.11 22.85
N ASP A 413 -4.48 0.52 23.99
CA ASP A 413 -4.35 -0.12 25.31
C ASP A 413 -5.29 -1.33 25.48
N LEU A 414 -6.54 -1.22 25.05
CA LEU A 414 -7.49 -2.33 25.06
C LEU A 414 -7.01 -3.51 24.19
N PHE A 415 -6.52 -3.23 22.99
CA PHE A 415 -5.98 -4.26 22.11
C PHE A 415 -4.71 -4.87 22.69
N TRP A 416 -3.79 -4.06 23.22
CA TRP A 416 -2.56 -4.58 23.81
C TRP A 416 -2.85 -5.53 24.98
N LYS A 417 -3.74 -5.12 25.90
CA LYS A 417 -4.19 -5.97 27.01
C LYS A 417 -4.85 -7.27 26.54
N LYS A 418 -5.66 -7.21 25.47
CA LYS A 418 -6.35 -8.39 24.92
C LYS A 418 -5.39 -9.40 24.29
N TYR A 419 -4.36 -8.94 23.57
CA TYR A 419 -3.49 -9.80 22.76
C TYR A 419 -2.12 -10.07 23.38
N ARG A 420 -1.78 -9.45 24.51
CA ARG A 420 -0.55 -9.73 25.25
C ARG A 420 -0.39 -11.23 25.52
N GLY A 421 0.78 -11.76 25.17
CA GLY A 421 1.10 -13.20 25.30
C GLY A 421 0.54 -14.09 24.20
N GLN A 422 -0.45 -13.64 23.41
CA GLN A 422 -1.07 -14.45 22.35
C GLN A 422 -0.58 -14.10 20.94
N HIS A 423 -0.26 -12.81 20.70
CA HIS A 423 0.19 -12.33 19.39
C HIS A 423 1.38 -11.37 19.55
N PRO A 424 2.60 -11.89 19.83
CA PRO A 424 3.79 -11.09 20.13
C PRO A 424 4.14 -10.05 19.05
N ASN A 425 4.02 -10.41 17.77
CA ASN A 425 4.29 -9.48 16.67
C ASN A 425 3.28 -8.32 16.63
N PHE A 426 2.00 -8.61 16.87
CA PHE A 426 0.96 -7.61 16.92
C PHE A 426 1.08 -6.72 18.17
N THR A 427 1.47 -7.28 19.32
CA THR A 427 1.69 -6.48 20.52
C THR A 427 2.90 -5.55 20.38
N ALA A 428 3.97 -6.00 19.72
CA ALA A 428 5.12 -5.14 19.39
C ALA A 428 4.73 -4.00 18.41
N PHE A 429 3.85 -4.31 17.44
CA PHE A 429 3.24 -3.28 16.60
C PHE A 429 2.44 -2.27 17.44
N LEU A 430 1.55 -2.74 18.33
CA LEU A 430 0.75 -1.87 19.20
C LEU A 430 1.60 -0.99 20.13
N GLU A 431 2.69 -1.51 20.68
CA GLU A 431 3.63 -0.74 21.51
C GLU A 431 4.29 0.39 20.71
N THR A 432 4.62 0.12 19.44
CA THR A 432 5.15 1.14 18.54
C THR A 432 4.08 2.19 18.23
N GLU A 433 2.85 1.77 17.91
CA GLU A 433 1.72 2.68 17.70
C GLU A 433 1.42 3.54 18.94
N GLN A 434 1.50 2.97 20.16
CA GLN A 434 1.35 3.72 21.41
C GLN A 434 2.43 4.79 21.59
N ARG A 435 3.69 4.47 21.25
CA ARG A 435 4.79 5.46 21.27
C ARG A 435 4.54 6.58 20.27
N LEU A 436 4.10 6.25 19.06
CA LEU A 436 3.76 7.25 18.03
C LEU A 436 2.56 8.11 18.45
N ALA A 437 1.59 7.51 19.15
CA ALA A 437 0.38 8.14 19.67
C ALA A 437 0.57 8.86 21.02
N ALA A 438 1.79 8.94 21.56
CA ALA A 438 2.05 9.56 22.86
C ALA A 438 1.61 11.02 22.92
N SER A 439 1.66 11.72 21.79
CA SER A 439 1.10 13.06 21.61
C SER A 439 0.78 13.34 20.15
N LEU A 440 -0.10 14.32 19.92
CA LEU A 440 -0.45 14.74 18.55
C LEU A 440 0.77 15.27 17.79
N SER A 441 1.72 15.93 18.47
CA SER A 441 2.97 16.40 17.85
C SER A 441 3.88 15.23 17.48
N THR A 442 3.98 14.19 18.31
CA THR A 442 4.76 12.98 18.00
C THR A 442 4.18 12.27 16.77
N LEU A 443 2.86 12.09 16.74
CA LEU A 443 2.17 11.45 15.62
C LEU A 443 2.34 12.26 14.33
N ARG A 444 2.09 13.57 14.37
CA ARG A 444 2.28 14.46 13.21
C ARG A 444 3.74 14.52 12.74
N SER A 445 4.71 14.41 13.64
CA SER A 445 6.13 14.37 13.28
C SER A 445 6.50 13.07 12.57
N ALA A 446 6.04 11.93 13.09
CA ALA A 446 6.28 10.62 12.48
C ALA A 446 5.63 10.47 11.10
N TYR A 447 4.48 11.11 10.89
CA TYR A 447 3.74 11.11 9.63
C TYR A 447 3.72 12.50 8.97
N ALA A 448 4.82 13.25 9.07
CA ALA A 448 4.89 14.65 8.66
C ALA A 448 4.53 14.87 7.19
N GLY A 449 4.88 13.94 6.32
CA GLY A 449 4.54 13.98 4.91
C GLY A 449 3.04 13.88 4.66
N ILE A 450 2.41 12.85 5.23
CA ILE A 450 0.95 12.65 5.15
C ILE A 450 0.22 13.87 5.75
N TRP A 451 0.66 14.33 6.91
CA TRP A 451 0.05 15.48 7.57
C TRP A 451 0.16 16.76 6.73
N LYS A 452 1.31 17.02 6.11
CA LYS A 452 1.49 18.16 5.17
C LYS A 452 0.54 18.04 3.97
N ALA A 453 0.40 16.85 3.39
CA ALA A 453 -0.54 16.59 2.31
C ALA A 453 -1.98 16.93 2.71
N PHE A 454 -2.45 16.47 3.87
CA PHE A 454 -3.79 16.81 4.36
C PHE A 454 -3.95 18.31 4.66
N ARG A 455 -2.91 18.97 5.18
CA ARG A 455 -2.91 20.44 5.35
C ARG A 455 -2.95 21.18 4.03
N ALA A 456 -2.37 20.63 2.97
CA ALA A 456 -2.45 21.22 1.63
C ALA A 456 -3.84 21.03 1.03
N ILE A 457 -4.47 19.86 1.23
CA ILE A 457 -5.85 19.58 0.82
C ILE A 457 -6.85 20.53 1.50
N ASP A 458 -6.70 20.74 2.80
CA ASP A 458 -7.54 21.67 3.57
C ASP A 458 -7.51 23.10 3.02
N ARG A 459 -6.36 23.54 2.50
CA ARG A 459 -6.18 24.87 1.90
C ARG A 459 -6.85 25.01 0.53
N ILE A 460 -7.33 23.93 -0.09
CA ILE A 460 -7.98 24.02 -1.40
C ILE A 460 -9.25 24.87 -1.32
N SER A 461 -10.05 24.73 -0.25
CA SER A 461 -11.30 25.53 -0.11
C SER A 461 -11.00 27.02 0.04
N ASP A 462 -9.99 27.37 0.85
CA ASP A 462 -9.52 28.75 0.99
C ASP A 462 -9.04 29.32 -0.35
N GLU A 463 -8.26 28.54 -1.11
CA GLU A 463 -7.71 28.98 -2.38
C GLU A 463 -8.79 29.07 -3.46
N ALA A 464 -9.73 28.12 -3.53
CA ALA A 464 -10.91 28.19 -4.40
C ALA A 464 -11.74 29.45 -4.10
N THR A 465 -11.92 29.79 -2.82
CA THR A 465 -12.60 31.02 -2.40
C THR A 465 -11.85 32.27 -2.86
N ARG A 466 -10.52 32.29 -2.76
CA ARG A 466 -9.69 33.41 -3.28
C ARG A 466 -9.77 33.52 -4.79
N ILE A 467 -9.68 32.41 -5.51
CA ILE A 467 -9.82 32.33 -6.96
C ILE A 467 -11.16 32.95 -7.37
N ARG A 468 -12.26 32.52 -6.75
CA ARG A 468 -13.60 33.06 -7.02
C ARG A 468 -13.68 34.58 -6.81
N ARG A 469 -13.08 35.10 -5.74
CA ARG A 469 -13.05 36.55 -5.46
C ARG A 469 -12.19 37.33 -6.45
N SER A 470 -11.25 36.68 -7.12
CA SER A 470 -10.37 37.31 -8.11
C SER A 470 -10.98 37.40 -9.52
N VAL A 471 -12.09 36.70 -9.78
CA VAL A 471 -12.72 36.69 -11.11
C VAL A 471 -13.38 38.04 -11.41
N PRO A 472 -13.09 38.68 -12.56
CA PRO A 472 -13.71 39.94 -12.93
C PRO A 472 -15.24 39.81 -13.07
N ALA A 473 -15.98 40.79 -12.55
CA ALA A 473 -17.45 40.76 -12.48
C ALA A 473 -18.15 40.48 -13.82
N ARG A 474 -17.56 40.91 -14.94
CA ARG A 474 -18.09 40.69 -16.30
C ARG A 474 -18.18 39.20 -16.70
N TYR A 475 -17.40 38.33 -16.06
CA TYR A 475 -17.42 36.88 -16.31
C TYR A 475 -18.29 36.10 -15.32
N LEU A 476 -18.95 36.79 -14.37
CA LEU A 476 -19.83 36.17 -13.37
C LEU A 476 -21.32 36.18 -13.78
N GLY A 477 -21.66 36.62 -15.00
CA GLY A 477 -23.02 36.56 -15.53
C GLY A 477 -24.05 37.43 -14.79
N ARG A 478 -23.63 38.61 -14.30
CA ARG A 478 -24.55 39.61 -13.72
C ARG A 478 -25.27 40.43 -14.78
#